data_AF-A0A3Q9GLE1-F1
#
_entry.id   AF-A0A3Q9GLE1-F1
#
_cell.length_a   1.000
_cell.length_b   1.000
_cell.length_c   1.000
_cell.angle_alpha   90.00
_cell.angle_beta   90.00
_cell.angle_gamma   90.00
#
_symmetry.space_group_name_H-M   'P 1'
#
loop_
_entity.id
_entity.type
_entity.pdbx_description
1 polymer ?
#
loop_
_entity_poly.entity_id
_entity_poly.type
_entity_poly.pdbx_seq_one_letter_code
_entity_poly.pdbx_strand_id
1 'polypeptide(L)' 'MPPQDYYSARQVMDLLRISKRRLYELAERDDDPLPLRTFPGAKRGSIADRRELRDWVLRNTVLVREREQRG' A
#
# COMPACT_ATOMS: atom_id res chain seq x y z
N MET A 1 -4.39 -9.76 -20.80
CA MET A 1 -3.64 -10.23 -19.61
C MET A 1 -4.62 -10.32 -18.46
N PRO A 2 -4.70 -11.45 -17.73
CA PRO A 2 -5.58 -11.55 -16.57
C PRO A 2 -5.17 -10.52 -15.49
N PRO A 3 -6.09 -10.08 -14.62
CA PRO A 3 -5.75 -9.18 -13.53
C PRO A 3 -4.69 -9.82 -12.63
N GLN A 4 -3.65 -9.05 -12.31
CA GLN A 4 -2.58 -9.48 -11.40
C GLN A 4 -3.14 -9.55 -9.97
N ASP A 5 -2.98 -10.68 -9.29
CA ASP A 5 -3.53 -10.86 -7.93
C ASP A 5 -2.62 -10.31 -6.82
N TYR A 6 -1.31 -10.20 -7.07
CA TYR A 6 -0.34 -9.73 -6.10
C TYR A 6 0.59 -8.69 -6.68
N TYR A 7 0.83 -7.58 -5.97
CA TYR A 7 1.81 -6.57 -6.36
C TYR A 7 3.09 -6.71 -5.54
N SER A 8 4.25 -6.56 -6.18
CA SER A 8 5.51 -6.36 -5.45
C SER A 8 5.54 -5.00 -4.76
N ALA A 9 6.37 -4.85 -3.71
CA ALA A 9 6.62 -3.55 -3.07
C ALA A 9 6.95 -2.42 -4.07
N ARG A 10 7.69 -2.74 -5.14
CA ARG A 10 8.00 -1.78 -6.21
C ARG A 10 6.76 -1.34 -6.97
N GLN A 11 5.92 -2.29 -7.38
CA GLN A 11 4.67 -1.97 -8.07
C GLN A 11 3.72 -1.15 -7.18
N VAL A 12 3.69 -1.43 -5.87
CA VAL A 12 2.91 -0.61 -4.93
C VAL A 12 3.43 0.83 -4.85
N MET A 13 4.76 1.02 -4.77
CA MET A 13 5.35 2.36 -4.81
C MET A 13 5.02 3.11 -6.10
N ASP A 14 5.16 2.42 -7.24
CA ASP A 14 4.89 3.01 -8.56
C ASP A 14 3.40 3.37 -8.71
N LEU A 15 2.50 2.52 -8.22
CA LEU A 15 1.05 2.73 -8.23
C LEU A 15 0.64 3.92 -7.35
N LEU A 16 1.13 3.95 -6.11
CA LEU A 16 0.76 4.97 -5.13
C LEU A 16 1.59 6.27 -5.25
N ARG A 17 2.61 6.28 -6.13
CA ARG A 17 3.56 7.38 -6.31
C ARG A 17 4.24 7.80 -5.00
N ILE A 18 4.67 6.82 -4.21
CA ILE A 18 5.33 7.03 -2.92
C ILE A 18 6.77 6.50 -2.92
N SER A 19 7.60 7.07 -2.04
CA SER A 19 8.96 6.59 -1.81
C SER A 19 9.00 5.28 -1.03
N LYS A 20 10.13 4.56 -1.10
CA LYS A 20 10.40 3.36 -0.29
C LYS A 20 10.24 3.64 1.20
N ARG A 21 10.74 4.79 1.67
CA ARG A 21 10.61 5.18 3.08
C ARG A 21 9.13 5.27 3.48
N ARG A 22 8.33 5.98 2.68
CA ARG A 22 6.89 6.14 2.94
C ARG A 22 6.13 4.82 2.88
N LEU A 23 6.51 3.91 1.98
CA LEU A 23 5.92 2.57 1.91
C LEU A 23 6.04 1.83 3.25
N TYR A 24 7.24 1.79 3.85
CA TYR A 24 7.45 1.09 5.11
C TYR A 24 6.86 1.83 6.31
N GLU A 25 6.89 3.17 6.34
CA GLU A 25 6.15 3.94 7.35
C GLU A 25 4.66 3.60 7.37
N LEU A 26 4.05 3.38 6.20
CA LEU A 26 2.65 2.99 6.11
C LEU A 26 2.43 1.52 6.50
N ALA A 27 3.36 0.63 6.18
CA ALA A 27 3.29 -0.79 6.51
C ALA A 27 3.55 -1.10 7.99
N GLU A 28 4.24 -0.20 8.70
CA GLU A 28 4.60 -0.33 10.12
C GLU A 28 3.61 0.40 11.06
N ARG A 29 2.46 0.87 10.57
CA ARG A 29 1.43 1.51 11.41
C ARG A 29 0.74 0.49 12.31
N ASP A 30 0.39 0.92 13.53
CA ASP A 30 -0.25 0.03 14.51
C ASP A 30 -1.73 -0.30 14.21
N ASP A 31 -2.53 0.68 13.74
CA ASP A 31 -4.01 0.56 13.70
C ASP A 31 -4.58 0.21 12.29
N ASP A 32 -3.89 0.56 11.20
CA ASP A 32 -4.28 0.17 9.82
C ASP A 32 -3.05 0.19 8.88
N PRO A 33 -2.13 -0.78 9.02
CA PRO A 33 -0.94 -0.84 8.18
C PRO A 33 -1.27 -1.13 6.73
N LEU A 34 -0.48 -0.55 5.81
CA LEU A 34 -0.46 -0.98 4.41
C LEU A 34 -0.24 -2.50 4.36
N PRO A 35 -1.05 -3.29 3.62
CA PRO A 35 -1.06 -4.75 3.67
C PRO A 35 0.13 -5.36 2.89
N LEU A 36 1.34 -5.01 3.31
CA LEU A 36 2.60 -5.48 2.76
C LEU A 36 3.06 -6.70 3.55
N ARG A 37 3.13 -7.86 2.90
CA ARG A 37 3.47 -9.15 3.50
C ARG A 37 4.88 -9.58 3.11
N THR A 38 5.59 -10.23 4.01
CA THR A 38 6.91 -10.84 3.76
C THR A 38 6.99 -12.19 4.45
N PHE A 39 7.91 -13.06 4.02
CA PHE A 39 8.18 -14.29 4.74
C PHE A 39 8.86 -13.99 6.08
N PRO A 40 8.60 -14.78 7.15
CA PRO A 40 9.30 -14.66 8.42
C PRO A 40 10.82 -14.67 8.22
N GLY A 41 11.52 -13.68 8.80
CA GLY A 41 12.98 -13.53 8.69
C GLY A 41 13.51 -13.03 7.34
N ALA A 42 12.65 -12.84 6.32
CA ALA A 42 13.08 -12.36 5.02
C ALA A 42 13.31 -10.84 5.00
N LYS A 43 14.48 -10.42 4.51
CA LYS A 43 14.86 -9.01 4.35
C LYS A 43 14.39 -8.38 3.03
N ARG A 44 13.81 -9.18 2.11
CA ARG A 44 13.43 -8.78 0.74
C ARG A 44 12.23 -9.61 0.27
N GLY A 45 11.53 -9.10 -0.75
CA GLY A 45 10.49 -9.85 -1.46
C GLY A 45 9.07 -9.59 -0.98
N SER A 46 8.78 -8.41 -0.44
CA SER A 46 7.45 -8.12 0.07
C SER A 46 6.40 -7.95 -1.05
N ILE A 47 5.20 -8.45 -0.79
CA ILE A 47 4.06 -8.45 -1.72
C ILE A 47 2.78 -7.95 -1.04
N ALA A 48 1.82 -7.49 -1.82
CA ALA A 48 0.48 -7.12 -1.36
C ALA A 48 -0.58 -7.81 -2.21
N ASP A 49 -1.60 -8.40 -1.59
CA ASP A 49 -2.79 -8.88 -2.30
C ASP A 49 -3.55 -7.68 -2.89
N ARG A 50 -4.03 -7.82 -4.13
CA ARG A 50 -4.69 -6.74 -4.87
C ARG A 50 -5.96 -6.24 -4.17
N ARG A 51 -6.77 -7.13 -3.58
CA ARG A 51 -8.03 -6.77 -2.93
C ARG A 51 -7.76 -6.09 -1.60
N GLU A 52 -6.88 -6.65 -0.78
CA GLU A 52 -6.48 -6.01 0.49
C GLU A 52 -5.88 -4.61 0.25
N LEU A 53 -5.00 -4.46 -0.75
CA LEU A 53 -4.43 -3.17 -1.10
C LEU A 53 -5.50 -2.17 -1.58
N ARG A 54 -6.44 -2.62 -2.42
CA ARG A 54 -7.54 -1.77 -2.89
C ARG A 54 -8.39 -1.27 -1.73
N ASP A 55 -8.79 -2.17 -0.84
CA ASP A 55 -9.65 -1.82 0.28
C ASP A 55 -8.92 -0.90 1.26
N TRP A 56 -7.63 -1.13 1.50
CA TRP A 56 -6.79 -0.25 2.31
C TRP A 56 -6.69 1.16 1.70
N VAL A 57 -6.46 1.27 0.38
CA VAL A 57 -6.40 2.56 -0.33
C VAL A 57 -7.72 3.32 -0.18
N LEU A 58 -8.86 2.64 -0.34
CA LEU A 58 -10.18 3.27 -0.18
C LEU A 58 -10.42 3.81 1.24
N ARG A 59 -9.89 3.14 2.28
CA ARG A 59 -9.99 3.61 3.67
C ARG A 59 -9.00 4.73 4.01
N ASN A 60 -7.84 4.75 3.38
CA ASN A 60 -6.73 5.64 3.73
C ASN A 60 -6.55 6.84 2.79
N THR A 61 -7.35 6.94 1.75
CA THR A 61 -7.35 8.07 0.82
C THR A 61 -8.71 8.74 0.79
N VAL A 62 -8.73 10.02 0.43
CA VAL A 62 -9.96 10.79 0.20
C VAL A 62 -10.11 11.08 -1.28
N LEU A 63 -11.33 11.41 -1.72
CA LEU A 63 -11.52 11.87 -3.10
C LEU A 63 -10.80 13.21 -3.29
N VAL A 64 -10.32 13.49 -4.51
CA VAL A 64 -9.57 14.73 -4.80
C VAL A 64 -10.38 15.98 -4.42
N ARG A 65 -11.69 15.96 -4.62
CA ARG A 65 -12.62 17.05 -4.24
C ARG A 65 -12.74 17.29 -2.73
N GLU A 66 -12.35 16.32 -1.90
CA GLU A 66 -12.41 16.39 -0.43
C GLU A 66 -11.06 16.81 0.19
N ARG A 67 -10.00 16.96 -0.64
CA ARG A 67 -8.64 17.24 -0.16
C ARG A 67 -8.52 18.54 0.63
N GLU A 68 -9.29 19.57 0.28
CA GLU A 68 -9.19 20.91 0.88
C GLU A 68 -10.12 21.13 2.07
N GLN A 69 -11.01 20.18 2.38
CA GLN A 69 -11.93 20.30 3.53
C GLN A 69 -11.26 19.99 4.89
N ARG A 70 -9.96 19.65 4.87
CA ARG A 70 -9.12 19.48 6.07
C ARG A 70 -8.05 20.58 6.15
N GLY A 71 -8.48 21.83 5.96
CA GLY A 71 -7.71 23.03 6.30
C GLY A 71 -8.01 23.46 7.72
#